data_AF-A0A257RGA0-F1
#
_entry.id   AF-A0A257RGA0-F1
#
_cell.length_a   1.000
_cell.length_b   1.000
_cell.length_c   1.000
_cell.angle_alpha   90.00
_cell.angle_beta   90.00
_cell.angle_gamma   90.00
#
_symmetry.space_group_name_H-M   'P 1'
#
loop_
_entity.id
_entity.type
_entity.pdbx_description
1 polymer ?
#
loop_
_entity_poly.entity_id
_entity_poly.type
_entity_poly.pdbx_seq_one_letter_code
_entity_poly.pdbx_strand_id
1 'polypeptide(L)'
;MPARVYLEEGRTWVFAVALDWPGWCRRGRSPEAALAALVDYRDRYRAVPSISFRPGPLEVVGVVAGTSTTDFGAPDAVWPEDRLLPSRAERRRHIERLEDCWRYFDDVVARAPARLRRGPRGGGRDRDAIVEHVREAERAYASRLGQPLAPRTPWAEQRAALTAALTRDEPDARWPAGYGLRRIAWHVLDHAWEIEDRAR
;
A
#
# COMPACT_ATOMS: atom_id res chain seq x y z
N MET A 1 21.79 -6.07 4.65
CA MET A 1 21.73 -4.67 4.19
C MET A 1 20.65 -3.94 4.99
N PRO A 2 20.84 -2.65 5.30
CA PRO A 2 19.80 -1.84 5.92
C PRO A 2 18.54 -1.78 5.03
N ALA A 3 17.40 -1.49 5.64
CA ALA A 3 16.17 -1.22 4.92
C ALA A 3 16.04 0.29 4.73
N ARG A 4 16.07 0.75 3.47
CA ARG A 4 16.01 2.18 3.13
C ARG A 4 14.59 2.69 3.30
N VAL A 5 14.46 3.79 4.02
CA VAL A 5 13.19 4.43 4.35
C VAL A 5 13.28 5.92 4.03
N TYR A 6 12.27 6.47 3.39
CA TYR A 6 12.09 7.92 3.32
C TYR A 6 10.96 8.36 4.25
N LEU A 7 11.00 9.62 4.67
CA LEU A 7 9.94 10.24 5.45
C LEU A 7 9.10 11.16 4.56
N GLU A 8 7.79 11.01 4.62
CA GLU A 8 6.83 11.94 4.02
C GLU A 8 6.17 12.75 5.13
N GLU A 9 6.51 14.04 5.21
CA GLU A 9 6.12 14.91 6.33
C GLU A 9 4.97 15.83 5.95
N GLY A 10 3.77 15.49 6.41
CA GLY A 10 2.61 16.39 6.41
C GLY A 10 2.58 17.27 7.65
N ARG A 11 1.55 18.12 7.74
CA ARG A 11 1.26 18.95 8.93
C ARG A 11 0.75 18.14 10.13
N THR A 12 0.08 17.02 9.85
CA THR A 12 -0.67 16.23 10.83
C THR A 12 -0.05 14.85 11.06
N TRP A 13 0.52 14.28 10.01
CA TRP A 13 1.08 12.93 9.99
C TRP A 13 2.43 12.92 9.28
N VAL A 14 3.34 12.11 9.79
CA VAL A 14 4.57 11.70 9.11
C VAL A 14 4.43 10.25 8.72
N PHE A 15 4.75 9.90 7.49
CA PHE A 15 4.84 8.51 7.03
C PHE A 15 6.30 8.10 6.89
N ALA A 16 6.64 6.94 7.44
CA ALA A 16 7.88 6.24 7.14
C ALA A 16 7.58 5.19 6.07
N VAL A 17 8.24 5.29 4.91
CA VAL A 17 7.96 4.48 3.73
C VAL A 17 9.21 3.73 3.30
N ALA A 18 9.16 2.40 3.31
CA ALA A 18 10.29 1.57 2.89
C ALA A 18 10.36 1.48 1.35
N LEU A 19 11.56 1.69 0.79
CA LEU A 19 11.81 1.60 -0.64
C LEU A 19 12.02 0.15 -1.11
N ASP A 20 12.72 -0.65 -0.31
CA ASP A 20 13.10 -2.02 -0.68
C ASP A 20 11.97 -3.05 -0.46
N TRP A 21 10.90 -2.61 0.22
CA TRP A 21 9.72 -3.39 0.57
C TRP A 21 8.46 -2.60 0.25
N PRO A 22 8.05 -2.56 -1.04
CA PRO A 22 6.89 -1.80 -1.48
C PRO A 22 5.64 -2.15 -0.67
N GLY A 23 4.94 -1.12 -0.19
CA GLY A 23 3.79 -1.25 0.71
C GLY A 23 4.13 -1.24 2.20
N TRP A 24 5.38 -1.46 2.60
CA TRP A 24 5.81 -1.31 4.01
C TRP A 24 5.90 0.16 4.38
N CYS A 25 4.83 0.65 4.99
CA CYS A 25 4.60 2.06 5.21
C CYS A 25 3.69 2.26 6.42
N ARG A 26 4.12 3.11 7.36
CA ARG A 26 3.37 3.41 8.59
C ARG A 26 3.51 4.88 8.95
N ARG A 27 2.50 5.40 9.66
CA ARG A 27 2.44 6.79 10.07
C ARG A 27 2.58 7.00 11.58
N GLY A 28 3.08 8.16 11.95
CA GLY A 28 3.13 8.67 13.31
C GLY A 28 2.90 10.17 13.36
N ARG A 29 2.87 10.73 14.58
CA ARG A 29 2.77 12.17 14.82
C ARG A 29 4.12 12.90 14.69
N SER A 30 5.20 12.15 14.56
CA SER A 30 6.57 12.62 14.34
C SER A 30 7.34 11.59 13.51
N PRO A 31 8.52 11.94 12.98
CA PRO A 31 9.44 10.99 12.36
C PRO A 31 9.71 9.75 13.21
N GLU A 32 10.01 9.93 14.49
CA GLU A 32 10.35 8.85 15.43
C GLU A 32 9.15 7.94 15.65
N ALA A 33 7.96 8.51 15.81
CA ALA A 33 6.73 7.75 15.99
C ALA A 33 6.36 6.95 14.72
N ALA A 34 6.62 7.52 13.52
CA ALA A 34 6.37 6.83 12.27
C ALA A 34 7.33 5.64 12.07
N LEU A 35 8.62 5.82 12.39
CA LEU A 35 9.62 4.76 12.35
C LEU A 35 9.35 3.66 13.39
N ALA A 36 8.96 4.04 14.62
CA ALA A 36 8.55 3.08 15.64
C ALA A 36 7.35 2.25 15.18
N ALA A 37 6.30 2.90 14.65
CA ALA A 37 5.14 2.20 14.11
C ALA A 37 5.50 1.28 12.93
N LEU A 38 6.47 1.68 12.10
CA LEU A 38 6.99 0.86 10.98
C LEU A 38 7.64 -0.43 11.51
N VAL A 39 8.41 -0.34 12.59
CA VAL A 39 9.02 -1.49 13.28
C VAL A 39 7.98 -2.37 13.94
N ASP A 40 7.01 -1.80 14.66
CA ASP A 40 5.95 -2.55 15.36
C ASP A 40 5.12 -3.40 14.40
N TYR A 41 4.96 -2.94 13.15
CA TYR A 41 4.20 -3.66 12.13
C TYR A 41 4.99 -4.76 11.40
N ARG A 42 6.29 -4.95 11.69
CA ARG A 42 7.14 -5.95 11.02
C ARG A 42 6.51 -7.34 11.00
N ASP A 43 5.91 -7.77 12.10
CA ASP A 43 5.34 -9.11 12.20
C ASP A 43 4.07 -9.26 11.34
N ARG A 44 3.28 -8.19 11.20
CA ARG A 44 2.13 -8.19 10.28
C ARG A 44 2.58 -8.27 8.82
N TYR A 45 3.61 -7.51 8.44
CA TYR A 45 4.19 -7.62 7.09
C TYR A 45 4.82 -9.00 6.84
N ARG A 46 5.41 -9.64 7.86
CA ARG A 46 5.94 -11.02 7.75
C ARG A 46 4.86 -12.05 7.45
N ALA A 47 3.61 -11.79 7.82
CA ALA A 47 2.49 -12.70 7.61
C ALA A 47 1.90 -12.67 6.18
N VAL A 48 2.30 -11.72 5.33
CA VAL A 48 1.84 -11.55 3.94
C VAL A 48 2.83 -12.25 2.99
N PRO A 49 2.64 -13.51 2.53
CA PRO A 49 3.76 -14.31 2.03
C PRO A 49 3.66 -14.80 0.58
N SER A 50 4.73 -14.54 -0.18
CA SER A 50 5.44 -15.48 -1.08
C SER A 50 6.97 -15.30 -1.01
N ILE A 51 7.47 -14.24 -0.36
CA ILE A 51 8.91 -13.95 -0.21
C ILE A 51 9.25 -13.71 1.27
N SER A 52 10.45 -14.13 1.70
CA SER A 52 10.92 -13.96 3.09
C SER A 52 11.10 -12.49 3.45
N PHE A 53 10.20 -11.94 4.28
CA PHE A 53 10.29 -10.59 4.81
C PHE A 53 11.28 -10.50 5.98
N ARG A 54 12.51 -10.05 5.70
CA ARG A 54 13.61 -9.92 6.67
C ARG A 54 14.37 -8.60 6.49
N PRO A 55 13.73 -7.45 6.75
CA PRO A 55 14.41 -6.17 6.64
C PRO A 55 15.50 -6.02 7.70
N GLY A 56 16.61 -5.37 7.33
CA GLY A 56 17.67 -4.99 8.26
C GLY A 56 17.25 -3.84 9.20
N PRO A 57 18.23 -3.21 9.88
CA PRO A 57 18.02 -1.93 10.55
C PRO A 57 17.48 -0.88 9.57
N LEU A 58 16.63 0.02 10.06
CA LEU A 58 16.10 1.10 9.23
C LEU A 58 17.20 2.14 8.97
N GLU A 59 17.27 2.63 7.74
CA GLU A 59 18.14 3.73 7.34
C GLU A 59 17.26 4.81 6.69
N VAL A 60 17.23 6.01 7.27
CA VAL A 60 16.50 7.13 6.69
C VAL A 60 17.36 7.74 5.58
N VAL A 61 16.89 7.63 4.34
CA VAL A 61 17.63 8.09 3.14
C VAL A 61 17.17 9.45 2.63
N GLY A 62 16.10 10.00 3.21
CA GLY A 62 15.68 11.37 2.94
C GLY A 62 14.25 11.68 3.39
N VAL A 63 13.84 12.91 3.10
CA VAL A 63 12.55 13.48 3.49
C VAL A 63 11.90 14.14 2.28
N VAL A 64 10.59 14.00 2.14
CA VAL A 64 9.75 14.70 1.16
C VAL A 64 8.59 15.38 1.86
N ALA A 65 8.15 16.50 1.31
CA ALA A 65 6.96 17.19 1.79
C ALA A 65 5.70 16.34 1.51
N GLY A 66 4.86 16.19 2.52
CA GLY A 66 3.53 15.61 2.40
C GLY A 66 2.54 16.54 1.72
N THR A 67 1.38 15.99 1.38
CA THR A 67 0.25 16.67 0.76
C THR A 67 -0.96 16.69 1.70
N SER A 68 -2.07 17.27 1.24
CA SER A 68 -3.35 17.14 1.94
C SER A 68 -3.81 15.67 2.08
N THR A 69 -3.39 14.78 1.17
CA THR A 69 -3.63 13.34 1.26
C THR A 69 -2.84 12.73 2.42
N THR A 70 -1.58 13.14 2.61
CA THR A 70 -0.76 12.76 3.77
C THR A 70 -1.43 13.16 5.06
N ASP A 71 -1.92 14.40 5.13
CA ASP A 71 -2.62 14.94 6.30
C ASP A 71 -3.97 14.27 6.56
N PHE A 72 -4.65 13.81 5.50
CA PHE A 72 -5.83 12.97 5.63
C PHE A 72 -5.50 11.58 6.21
N GLY A 73 -4.27 11.10 6.01
CA GLY A 73 -3.79 9.86 6.59
C GLY A 73 -3.49 8.77 5.57
N ALA A 74 -3.04 9.14 4.37
CA ALA A 74 -2.58 8.18 3.36
C ALA A 74 -1.30 8.69 2.68
N PRO A 75 -0.29 7.84 2.42
CA PRO A 75 0.97 8.27 1.77
C PRO A 75 0.71 8.69 0.32
N ASP A 76 1.33 9.77 -0.15
CA ASP A 76 1.02 10.38 -1.44
C ASP A 76 2.22 11.00 -2.17
N ALA A 77 3.33 11.24 -1.48
CA ALA A 77 4.50 11.82 -2.12
C ALA A 77 5.21 10.81 -3.03
N VAL A 78 5.60 11.25 -4.22
CA VAL A 78 6.44 10.50 -5.17
C VAL A 78 7.90 10.67 -4.77
N TRP A 79 8.59 9.55 -4.54
CA TRP A 79 10.03 9.49 -4.31
C TRP A 79 10.76 9.43 -5.65
N PRO A 80 11.97 10.03 -5.81
CA PRO A 80 12.67 10.03 -7.08
C PRO A 80 12.88 8.65 -7.72
N GLU A 81 13.14 7.61 -6.91
CA GLU A 81 13.35 6.24 -7.44
C GLU A 81 12.08 5.60 -8.02
N ASP A 82 10.89 6.16 -7.76
CA ASP A 82 9.63 5.60 -8.28
C ASP A 82 9.48 5.67 -9.78
N ARG A 83 10.20 6.62 -10.38
CA ARG A 83 10.25 6.88 -11.81
C ARG A 83 11.28 6.00 -12.50
N LEU A 84 12.15 5.33 -11.75
CA LEU A 84 13.12 4.43 -12.31
C LEU A 84 12.40 3.15 -12.73
N LEU A 85 12.67 2.72 -13.96
CA LEU A 85 12.19 1.44 -14.44
C LEU A 85 13.07 0.34 -13.83
N PRO A 86 12.55 -0.52 -12.93
CA PRO A 86 13.35 -1.58 -12.33
C PRO A 86 13.73 -2.62 -13.38
N SER A 87 14.74 -3.46 -13.13
CA SER A 87 15.02 -4.61 -14.00
C SER A 87 13.80 -5.55 -14.11
N ARG A 88 13.75 -6.35 -15.18
CA ARG A 88 12.67 -7.35 -15.36
C ARG A 88 12.51 -8.29 -14.15
N ALA A 89 13.64 -8.66 -13.53
CA ALA A 89 13.63 -9.53 -12.35
C ALA A 89 13.07 -8.81 -11.10
N GLU A 90 13.38 -7.52 -10.92
CA GLU A 90 12.81 -6.71 -9.82
C GLU A 90 11.32 -6.49 -10.01
N ARG A 91 10.89 -6.15 -11.24
CA ARG A 91 9.45 -6.02 -11.56
C ARG A 91 8.69 -7.29 -11.26
N ARG A 92 9.22 -8.47 -11.62
CA ARG A 92 8.60 -9.75 -11.28
C ARG A 92 8.44 -9.94 -9.77
N ARG A 93 9.48 -9.69 -8.98
CA ARG A 93 9.42 -9.78 -7.51
C ARG A 93 8.42 -8.80 -6.90
N HIS A 94 8.32 -7.59 -7.48
CA HIS A 94 7.34 -6.59 -7.06
C HIS A 94 5.90 -7.03 -7.31
N ILE A 95 5.63 -7.62 -8.48
CA ILE A 95 4.30 -8.18 -8.79
C ILE A 95 3.97 -9.37 -7.89
N GLU A 96 4.91 -10.31 -7.69
CA GLU A 96 4.71 -11.46 -6.78
C GLU A 96 4.32 -10.99 -5.37
N ARG A 97 4.97 -9.93 -4.85
CA ARG A 97 4.61 -9.31 -3.57
C ARG A 97 3.24 -8.63 -3.57
N LEU A 98 2.88 -7.96 -4.65
CA LEU A 98 1.56 -7.32 -4.75
C LEU A 98 0.45 -8.38 -4.75
N GLU A 99 0.66 -9.49 -5.45
CA GLU A 99 -0.25 -10.63 -5.46
C GLU A 99 -0.39 -11.26 -4.06
N ASP A 100 0.67 -11.28 -3.25
CA ASP A 100 0.56 -11.70 -1.85
C ASP A 100 -0.32 -10.78 -1.03
N CYS A 101 -0.21 -9.47 -1.24
CA CYS A 101 -1.05 -8.49 -0.54
C CYS A 101 -2.52 -8.73 -0.86
N TRP A 102 -2.84 -9.00 -2.14
CA TRP A 102 -4.19 -9.35 -2.57
C TRP A 102 -4.68 -10.65 -1.96
N ARG A 103 -3.87 -11.72 -1.99
CA ARG A 103 -4.23 -13.01 -1.36
C ARG A 103 -4.48 -12.85 0.13
N TYR A 104 -3.62 -12.11 0.83
CA TYR A 104 -3.78 -11.85 2.26
C TYR A 104 -5.10 -11.12 2.54
N PHE A 105 -5.40 -10.07 1.78
CA PHE A 105 -6.66 -9.33 1.91
C PHE A 105 -7.87 -10.23 1.66
N ASP A 106 -7.86 -11.03 0.59
CA ASP A 106 -8.96 -11.93 0.25
C ASP A 106 -9.19 -12.97 1.37
N ASP A 107 -8.12 -13.54 1.93
CA ASP A 107 -8.18 -14.48 3.04
C ASP A 107 -8.73 -13.84 4.33
N VAL A 108 -8.35 -12.59 4.61
CA VAL A 108 -8.89 -11.82 5.73
C VAL A 108 -10.39 -11.58 5.55
N VAL A 109 -10.82 -11.15 4.37
CA VAL A 109 -12.22 -10.92 4.03
C VAL A 109 -13.03 -12.21 4.16
N ALA A 110 -12.52 -13.33 3.67
CA ALA A 110 -13.19 -14.62 3.71
C ALA A 110 -13.48 -15.09 5.15
N ARG A 111 -12.59 -14.77 6.10
CA ARG A 111 -12.70 -15.18 7.51
C ARG A 111 -13.44 -14.18 8.40
N ALA A 112 -13.53 -12.91 7.99
CA ALA A 112 -14.12 -11.87 8.81
C ALA A 112 -15.67 -11.90 8.78
N PRO A 113 -16.34 -11.56 9.90
CA PRO A 113 -17.79 -11.39 9.91
C PRO A 113 -18.21 -10.19 9.06
N ALA A 114 -19.44 -10.21 8.53
CA ALA A 114 -19.95 -9.12 7.71
C ALA A 114 -20.03 -7.79 8.50
N ARG A 115 -20.41 -7.85 9.79
CA ARG A 115 -20.45 -6.70 10.70
C ARG A 115 -19.16 -6.64 11.51
N LEU A 116 -18.55 -5.47 11.53
CA LEU A 116 -17.30 -5.21 12.25
C LEU A 116 -17.56 -4.29 13.45
N ARG A 117 -16.76 -4.43 14.51
CA ARG A 117 -16.79 -3.49 15.64
C ARG A 117 -16.56 -2.07 15.15
N ARG A 118 -17.28 -1.11 15.72
CA ARG A 118 -17.08 0.32 15.41
C ARG A 118 -15.81 0.83 16.09
N GLY A 119 -15.17 1.84 15.50
CA GLY A 119 -14.02 2.49 16.10
C GLY A 119 -14.39 3.35 17.32
N PRO A 120 -13.40 3.93 18.02
CA PRO A 120 -13.61 4.71 19.25
C PRO A 120 -14.60 5.88 19.13
N ARG A 121 -14.83 6.38 17.90
CA ARG A 121 -15.76 7.48 17.61
C ARG A 121 -17.05 6.99 16.94
N GLY A 122 -17.39 5.71 17.07
CA GLY A 122 -18.61 5.11 16.51
C GLY A 122 -18.62 4.90 14.99
N GLY A 123 -17.60 5.40 14.27
CA GLY A 123 -17.47 5.26 12.81
C GLY A 123 -16.81 3.94 12.36
N GLY A 124 -16.65 3.82 11.04
CA GLY A 124 -16.00 2.69 10.36
C GLY A 124 -16.95 1.96 9.41
N ARG A 125 -16.45 1.44 8.29
CA ARG A 125 -17.24 0.64 7.33
C ARG A 125 -17.40 -0.80 7.82
N ASP A 126 -18.48 -1.47 7.44
CA ASP A 126 -18.60 -2.92 7.60
C ASP A 126 -17.80 -3.63 6.49
N ARG A 127 -17.53 -4.94 6.65
CA ARG A 127 -16.57 -5.69 5.82
C ARG A 127 -16.80 -5.48 4.32
N ASP A 128 -18.04 -5.67 3.86
CA ASP A 128 -18.35 -5.61 2.42
C ASP A 128 -18.24 -4.18 1.86
N ALA A 129 -18.45 -3.17 2.70
CA ALA A 129 -18.23 -1.78 2.32
C ALA A 129 -16.73 -1.41 2.27
N ILE A 130 -15.87 -2.09 3.03
CA ILE A 130 -14.40 -2.00 2.87
C ILE A 130 -13.99 -2.67 1.56
N VAL A 131 -14.53 -3.86 1.26
CA VAL A 131 -14.26 -4.59 0.00
C VAL A 131 -14.61 -3.73 -1.22
N GLU A 132 -15.82 -3.16 -1.25
CA GLU A 132 -16.25 -2.28 -2.35
C GLU A 132 -15.35 -1.04 -2.46
N HIS A 133 -14.92 -0.48 -1.32
CA HIS A 133 -13.99 0.65 -1.32
C HIS A 133 -12.64 0.31 -1.94
N VAL A 134 -12.05 -0.84 -1.59
CA VAL A 134 -10.78 -1.29 -2.17
C VAL A 134 -10.94 -1.53 -3.66
N ARG A 135 -12.01 -2.22 -4.08
CA ARG A 135 -12.29 -2.47 -5.51
C ARG A 135 -12.38 -1.17 -6.30
N GLU A 136 -13.16 -0.20 -5.83
CA GLU A 136 -13.32 1.07 -6.56
C GLU A 136 -12.05 1.93 -6.55
N ALA A 137 -11.25 1.87 -5.48
CA ALA A 137 -9.95 2.53 -5.44
C ALA A 137 -8.98 1.92 -6.45
N GLU A 138 -8.88 0.60 -6.53
CA GLU A 138 -8.02 -0.10 -7.49
C GLU A 138 -8.39 0.22 -8.95
N ARG A 139 -9.69 0.23 -9.26
CA ARG A 139 -10.19 0.72 -10.56
C ARG A 139 -9.72 2.13 -10.86
N ALA A 140 -9.82 3.04 -9.88
CA ALA A 140 -9.39 4.42 -10.04
C ALA A 140 -7.85 4.54 -10.20
N TYR A 141 -7.09 3.69 -9.50
CA TYR A 141 -5.63 3.64 -9.59
C TYR A 141 -5.15 3.15 -10.96
N ALA A 142 -5.86 2.20 -11.58
CA ALA A 142 -5.55 1.74 -12.93
C ALA A 142 -5.55 2.91 -13.94
N SER A 143 -6.53 3.81 -13.86
CA SER A 143 -6.56 5.03 -14.68
C SER A 143 -5.36 5.96 -14.41
N ARG A 144 -4.89 6.06 -13.16
CA ARG A 144 -3.70 6.86 -12.82
C ARG A 144 -2.41 6.26 -13.39
N LEU A 145 -2.39 4.95 -13.58
CA LEU A 145 -1.31 4.18 -14.21
C LEU A 145 -1.46 4.08 -15.73
N GLY A 146 -2.35 4.87 -16.36
CA GLY A 146 -2.52 4.88 -17.81
C GLY A 146 -3.36 3.72 -18.37
N GLN A 147 -4.01 2.92 -17.52
CA GLN A 147 -4.85 1.78 -17.90
C GLN A 147 -6.29 2.01 -17.42
N PRO A 148 -7.08 2.88 -18.07
CA PRO A 148 -8.44 3.15 -17.64
C PRO A 148 -9.34 1.92 -17.73
N LEU A 149 -10.14 1.68 -16.68
CA LEU A 149 -11.05 0.54 -16.59
C LEU A 149 -12.50 1.01 -16.48
N ALA A 150 -13.39 0.30 -17.17
CA ALA A 150 -14.81 0.58 -17.16
C ALA A 150 -15.42 0.38 -15.75
N PRO A 151 -16.50 1.10 -15.41
CA PRO A 151 -17.27 0.78 -14.21
C PRO A 151 -17.72 -0.70 -14.24
N ARG A 152 -17.69 -1.37 -13.08
CA ARG A 152 -18.07 -2.78 -12.91
C ARG A 152 -17.18 -3.83 -13.61
N THR A 153 -15.98 -3.47 -14.09
CA THR A 153 -14.98 -4.45 -14.52
C THR A 153 -14.78 -5.51 -13.42
N PRO A 154 -14.83 -6.82 -13.72
CA PRO A 154 -14.61 -7.87 -12.74
C PRO A 154 -13.30 -7.69 -12.00
N TRP A 155 -13.29 -7.91 -10.68
CA TRP A 155 -12.16 -7.51 -9.85
C TRP A 155 -10.85 -8.23 -10.21
N ALA A 156 -10.94 -9.51 -10.63
CA ALA A 156 -9.79 -10.26 -11.15
C ALA A 156 -9.18 -9.60 -12.40
N GLU A 157 -10.01 -9.06 -13.30
CA GLU A 157 -9.55 -8.33 -14.48
C GLU A 157 -8.91 -6.98 -14.09
N GLN A 158 -9.43 -6.32 -13.06
CA GLN A 158 -8.80 -5.09 -12.55
C GLN A 158 -7.39 -5.36 -12.02
N ARG A 159 -7.22 -6.41 -11.21
CA ARG A 159 -5.90 -6.82 -10.67
C ARG A 159 -4.94 -7.22 -11.79
N ALA A 160 -5.41 -7.97 -12.79
CA ALA A 160 -4.61 -8.29 -13.97
C ALA A 160 -4.17 -7.04 -14.74
N ALA A 161 -5.07 -6.07 -14.92
CA ALA A 161 -4.76 -4.80 -15.57
C ALA A 161 -3.76 -3.94 -14.76
N LEU A 162 -3.86 -3.92 -13.44
CA LEU A 162 -2.89 -3.26 -12.56
C LEU A 162 -1.51 -3.89 -12.70
N THR A 163 -1.40 -5.22 -12.65
CA THR A 163 -0.14 -5.93 -12.88
C THR A 163 0.46 -5.60 -14.24
N ALA A 164 -0.36 -5.58 -15.31
CA ALA A 164 0.10 -5.18 -16.63
C ALA A 164 0.61 -3.73 -16.64
N ALA A 165 -0.14 -2.79 -16.09
CA ALA A 165 0.24 -1.37 -16.05
C ALA A 165 1.54 -1.12 -15.27
N LEU A 166 1.73 -1.80 -14.14
CA LEU A 166 2.94 -1.69 -13.31
C LEU A 166 4.21 -2.27 -13.96
N THR A 167 4.06 -3.03 -15.05
CA THR A 167 5.18 -3.67 -15.76
C THR A 167 5.52 -3.01 -17.09
N ARG A 168 4.66 -2.10 -17.56
CA ARG A 168 4.88 -1.30 -18.78
C ARG A 168 5.78 -0.10 -18.49
N ASP A 169 6.46 0.35 -19.54
CA ASP A 169 7.17 1.62 -19.53
C ASP A 169 6.22 2.70 -20.05
N GLU A 170 5.58 3.43 -19.14
CA GLU A 170 4.59 4.47 -19.44
C GLU A 170 4.99 5.78 -18.75
N PRO A 171 5.97 6.53 -19.30
CA PRO A 171 6.51 7.73 -18.66
C PRO A 171 5.46 8.86 -18.50
N ASP A 172 4.45 8.87 -19.36
CA ASP A 172 3.36 9.86 -19.38
C ASP A 172 2.21 9.51 -18.41
N ALA A 173 2.25 8.33 -17.78
CA ALA A 173 1.28 7.98 -16.76
C ALA A 173 1.34 8.96 -15.58
N ARG A 174 0.16 9.36 -15.06
CA ARG A 174 0.08 10.29 -13.93
C ARG A 174 0.84 9.76 -12.71
N TRP A 175 0.81 8.44 -12.51
CA TRP A 175 1.55 7.77 -11.46
C TRP A 175 2.74 6.99 -12.04
N PRO A 176 3.95 7.22 -11.52
CA PRO A 176 5.06 6.30 -11.77
C PRO A 176 4.74 4.90 -11.27
N ALA A 177 5.25 3.87 -11.93
CA ALA A 177 4.99 2.48 -11.56
C ALA A 177 5.44 2.16 -10.13
N GLY A 178 6.60 2.67 -9.68
CA GLY A 178 7.07 2.47 -8.30
C GLY A 178 6.13 3.09 -7.26
N TYR A 179 5.56 4.25 -7.57
CA TYR A 179 4.50 4.88 -6.75
C TYR A 179 3.24 4.02 -6.71
N GLY A 180 2.71 3.64 -7.87
CA GLY A 180 1.50 2.84 -7.95
C GLY A 180 1.62 1.54 -7.16
N LEU A 181 2.73 0.83 -7.32
CA LEU A 181 3.01 -0.41 -6.62
C LEU A 181 2.90 -0.25 -5.10
N ARG A 182 3.68 0.67 -4.49
CA ARG A 182 3.64 0.83 -3.03
C ARG A 182 2.30 1.36 -2.55
N ARG A 183 1.62 2.19 -3.36
CA ARG A 183 0.35 2.80 -3.00
C ARG A 183 -0.75 1.73 -2.91
N ILE A 184 -0.82 0.85 -3.91
CA ILE A 184 -1.79 -0.26 -3.96
C ILE A 184 -1.48 -1.24 -2.83
N ALA A 185 -0.22 -1.69 -2.69
CA ALA A 185 0.17 -2.65 -1.66
C ALA A 185 -0.13 -2.12 -0.24
N TRP A 186 0.20 -0.86 0.06
CA TRP A 186 -0.15 -0.23 1.34
C TRP A 186 -1.66 -0.17 1.53
N HIS A 187 -2.43 0.28 0.52
CA HIS A 187 -3.87 0.50 0.65
C HIS A 187 -4.63 -0.80 0.93
N VAL A 188 -4.26 -1.87 0.23
CA VAL A 188 -4.83 -3.20 0.43
C VAL A 188 -4.52 -3.74 1.83
N LEU A 189 -3.26 -3.66 2.27
CA LEU A 189 -2.86 -4.17 3.58
C LEU A 189 -3.42 -3.35 4.75
N ASP A 190 -3.49 -2.03 4.63
CA ASP A 190 -4.08 -1.17 5.65
C ASP A 190 -5.56 -1.53 5.90
N HIS A 191 -6.31 -1.82 4.83
CA HIS A 191 -7.69 -2.29 4.96
C HIS A 191 -7.83 -3.75 5.40
N ALA A 192 -6.90 -4.64 5.03
CA ALA A 192 -6.87 -5.99 5.60
C ALA A 192 -6.73 -5.91 7.13
N TRP A 193 -5.80 -5.09 7.61
CA TRP A 193 -5.57 -4.90 9.04
C TRP A 193 -6.69 -4.13 9.74
N GLU A 194 -7.35 -3.18 9.06
CA GLU A 194 -8.60 -2.58 9.57
C GLU A 194 -9.66 -3.66 9.84
N ILE A 195 -9.83 -4.61 8.91
CA ILE A 195 -10.79 -5.70 9.06
C ILE A 195 -10.38 -6.60 10.24
N GLU A 196 -9.12 -7.04 10.31
CA GLU A 196 -8.65 -7.92 11.40
C GLU A 196 -8.79 -7.29 12.79
N ASP A 197 -8.45 -6.00 12.91
CA ASP A 197 -8.51 -5.29 14.18
C ASP A 197 -9.96 -5.11 14.66
N ARG A 198 -10.91 -5.04 13.72
CA ARG A 198 -12.33 -4.80 14.00
C ARG A 198 -13.19 -6.06 13.97
N ALA A 199 -12.66 -7.20 13.51
CA ALA A 199 -13.32 -8.50 13.49
C ALA A 199 -13.26 -9.24 14.84
N ARG A 200 -12.30 -8.87 15.70
CA ARG A 200 -12.12 -9.43 17.04
C ARG A 200 -13.13 -8.90 18.05
#